data_AF-A0A9D8JED8-F1
#
_entry.id   AF-A0A9D8JED8-F1
#
_cell.length_a   1.000
_cell.length_b   1.000
_cell.length_c   1.000
_cell.angle_alpha   90.00
_cell.angle_beta   90.00
_cell.angle_gamma   90.00
#
_symmetry.space_group_name_H-M   'P 1'
#
loop_
_entity.id
_entity.type
_entity.pdbx_description
1 polymer ?
#
loop_
_entity_poly.entity_id
_entity_poly.type
_entity_poly.pdbx_seq_one_letter_code
_entity_poly.pdbx_strand_id
1 'polypeptide(L)'
;MGIRIFVTGGTFDKKYNELDGSLVFGDTHVSEILSLGRCKLPIKIRTLMMVDSLEMTAEDRENIVNNCKNCREDKIIITHGTDTMVETARNLGLQG
;
A
#
# COMPACT_ATOMS: atom_id res chain seq x y z
N MET A 1 1.33 20.85 4.25
CA MET A 1 0.32 19.80 4.02
C MET A 1 0.79 18.91 2.89
N GLY A 2 0.97 17.62 3.15
CA GLY A 2 1.39 16.62 2.17
C GLY A 2 0.52 15.37 2.29
N ILE A 3 0.48 14.55 1.25
CA ILE A 3 -0.22 13.26 1.28
C ILE A 3 0.80 12.16 1.47
N ARG A 4 0.58 11.27 2.44
CA ARG A 4 1.33 10.04 2.60
C ARG A 4 0.68 8.94 1.79
N ILE A 5 1.46 8.22 0.99
CA ILE A 5 1.02 6.95 0.40
C ILE A 5 1.83 5.83 1.04
N PHE A 6 1.14 4.89 1.69
CA PHE A 6 1.73 3.63 2.13
C PHE A 6 1.44 2.54 1.11
N VAL A 7 2.49 1.82 0.71
CA VAL A 7 2.37 0.70 -0.22
C VAL A 7 2.45 -0.61 0.55
N THR A 8 1.49 -1.51 0.32
CA THR A 8 1.47 -2.85 0.95
C THR A 8 1.47 -4.00 -0.06
N GLY A 9 1.51 -3.70 -1.37
CA GLY A 9 1.49 -4.67 -2.45
C GLY A 9 0.10 -4.90 -3.02
N GLY A 10 -0.34 -6.16 -3.04
CA GLY A 10 -1.55 -6.58 -3.76
C GLY A 10 -1.36 -6.64 -5.28
N THR A 11 -2.42 -6.96 -6.01
CA THR A 11 -2.42 -7.00 -7.48
C THR A 11 -2.00 -5.68 -8.13
N PHE A 12 -2.10 -4.56 -7.41
CA PHE A 12 -1.61 -3.26 -7.86
C PHE A 12 -0.10 -3.26 -8.20
N ASP A 13 0.70 -4.04 -7.46
CA ASP A 13 2.16 -4.07 -7.61
C ASP A 13 2.70 -5.46 -8.04
N LYS A 14 1.82 -6.42 -8.34
CA LYS A 14 2.22 -7.72 -8.90
C LYS A 14 2.60 -7.60 -10.36
N LYS A 15 3.67 -8.29 -10.75
CA LYS A 15 4.09 -8.47 -12.14
C LYS A 15 3.98 -9.93 -12.54
N TYR A 16 3.47 -10.17 -13.74
CA TYR A 16 3.49 -11.48 -14.35
C TYR A 16 4.86 -11.71 -14.99
N ASN A 17 5.53 -12.78 -14.58
CA ASN A 17 6.73 -13.24 -15.23
C ASN A 17 6.34 -14.09 -16.44
N GLU A 18 6.51 -13.55 -17.65
CA GLU A 18 6.14 -14.23 -18.89
C GLU A 18 6.97 -15.49 -19.18
N LEU A 19 8.12 -15.67 -18.53
CA LEU A 19 9.01 -16.81 -18.76
C LEU A 19 8.52 -18.09 -18.07
N ASP A 20 8.01 -17.97 -16.84
CA ASP A 20 7.60 -19.11 -16.01
C ASP A 20 6.14 -19.05 -15.53
N GLY A 21 5.44 -17.96 -15.85
CA GLY A 21 4.05 -17.72 -15.48
C GLY A 21 3.83 -17.36 -14.02
N SER A 22 4.89 -17.14 -13.24
CA SER A 22 4.78 -16.76 -11.84
C SER A 22 4.34 -15.30 -11.66
N LEU A 23 3.68 -15.01 -10.54
CA LEU A 23 3.39 -13.65 -10.12
C LEU A 23 4.41 -13.25 -9.05
N VAL A 24 5.19 -12.21 -9.34
CA VAL A 24 6.24 -11.71 -8.46
C VAL A 24 6.00 -10.25 -8.11
N PHE A 25 6.48 -9.85 -6.94
CA PHE A 25 6.52 -8.45 -6.55
C PHE A 25 7.87 -7.84 -6.94
N GLY A 26 7.84 -6.63 -7.48
CA GLY A 26 9.03 -5.82 -7.75
C GLY A 26 8.95 -4.48 -7.05
N ASP A 27 9.38 -3.41 -7.73
CA ASP A 27 9.12 -2.05 -7.27
C ASP A 27 7.66 -1.66 -7.46
N THR A 28 7.18 -0.74 -6.62
CA THR A 28 5.83 -0.22 -6.71
C THR A 28 5.62 0.67 -7.93
N HIS A 29 4.43 0.62 -8.53
CA HIS A 29 4.05 1.44 -9.67
C HIS A 29 3.50 2.83 -9.29
N VAL A 30 3.32 3.12 -8.00
CA VAL A 30 2.65 4.35 -7.54
C VAL A 30 3.33 5.62 -8.07
N SER A 31 4.67 5.69 -8.02
CA SER A 31 5.38 6.90 -8.49
C SER A 31 5.20 7.15 -9.98
N GLU A 32 5.23 6.08 -10.79
CA GLU A 32 5.04 6.15 -12.23
C GLU A 32 3.61 6.57 -12.58
N ILE A 33 2.61 5.95 -11.94
CA ILE A 33 1.20 6.27 -12.13
C ILE A 33 0.90 7.74 -11.79
N LEU A 34 1.47 8.25 -10.69
CA LEU A 34 1.31 9.66 -10.32
C LEU A 34 1.96 10.61 -11.33
N SER A 35 3.12 10.24 -11.88
CA SER A 35 3.81 11.00 -12.93
C SER A 35 2.98 11.04 -14.23
N LEU A 36 2.51 9.87 -14.69
CA LEU A 36 1.65 9.74 -15.87
C LEU A 36 0.33 10.53 -15.72
N GLY A 37 -0.25 10.50 -14.53
CA GLY A 37 -1.42 11.29 -14.15
C GLY A 37 -1.14 12.79 -14.01
N ARG A 38 0.11 13.24 -14.19
CA ARG A 38 0.56 14.63 -13.99
C ARG A 38 0.17 15.18 -12.61
N CYS A 39 0.22 14.33 -11.59
CA CYS A 39 -0.11 14.74 -10.23
C CYS A 39 0.96 15.73 -9.71
N LYS A 40 0.51 16.91 -9.29
CA LYS A 40 1.38 17.98 -8.76
C LYS A 40 1.27 18.14 -7.24
N LEU A 41 0.52 17.24 -6.58
CA LEU A 41 0.35 17.28 -5.14
C LEU A 41 1.65 16.89 -4.43
N PRO A 42 1.95 17.46 -3.26
CA PRO A 42 3.10 17.08 -2.45
C PRO A 42 2.87 15.70 -1.83
N ILE A 43 3.29 14.66 -2.55
CA ILE A 43 3.11 13.25 -2.16
C ILE A 43 4.43 12.68 -1.63
N LYS A 44 4.35 11.93 -0.53
CA LYS A 44 5.46 11.11 -0.03
C LYS A 44 5.04 9.66 0.00
N ILE A 45 5.72 8.83 -0.80
CA ILE A 45 5.47 7.39 -0.87
C ILE A 45 6.39 6.69 0.13
N ARG A 46 5.87 5.66 0.82
CA ARG A 46 6.67 4.74 1.63
C ARG A 46 6.12 3.33 1.45
N THR A 47 6.95 2.41 1.00
CA THR A 47 6.62 0.99 1.00
C THR A 47 6.76 0.43 2.41
N LEU A 48 5.69 -0.17 2.93
CA LEU A 48 5.69 -0.86 4.22
C LEU A 48 5.98 -2.35 4.04
N MET A 49 5.47 -2.93 2.96
CA MET A 49 5.58 -4.33 2.59
C MET A 49 5.16 -4.51 1.13
N MET A 50 5.42 -5.69 0.57
CA MET A 50 5.00 -6.09 -0.78
C MET A 50 4.46 -7.51 -0.72
N VAL A 51 3.20 -7.65 -0.29
CA VAL A 51 2.57 -8.95 -0.05
C VAL A 51 1.25 -9.09 -0.78
N ASP A 52 0.82 -10.34 -0.99
CA ASP A 52 -0.57 -10.61 -1.32
C ASP A 52 -1.43 -10.35 -0.08
N SER A 53 -2.60 -9.74 -0.26
CA SER A 53 -3.56 -9.52 0.83
C SER A 53 -3.98 -10.84 1.50
N LEU A 54 -4.02 -11.96 0.78
CA LEU A 54 -4.33 -13.27 1.35
C LEU A 54 -3.23 -13.80 2.28
N GLU A 55 -1.99 -13.38 2.07
CA GLU A 55 -0.83 -13.75 2.88
C GLU A 55 -0.51 -12.73 3.99
N MET A 56 -1.26 -11.62 4.04
CA MET A 56 -1.06 -10.59 5.04
C MET A 56 -1.43 -11.09 6.43
N THR A 57 -0.54 -10.90 7.40
CA THR A 57 -0.71 -11.34 8.79
C THR A 57 -1.34 -10.26 9.68
N ALA A 58 -1.68 -10.61 10.92
CA ALA A 58 -2.14 -9.63 11.90
C ALA A 58 -1.05 -8.59 12.23
N GLU A 59 0.21 -9.02 12.31
CA GLU A 59 1.37 -8.15 12.56
C GLU A 59 1.57 -7.14 11.42
N ASP A 60 1.39 -7.56 10.17
CA ASP A 60 1.44 -6.66 9.01
C ASP A 60 0.37 -5.56 9.10
N ARG A 61 -0.85 -5.93 9.48
CA ARG A 61 -1.95 -4.97 9.67
C ARG A 61 -1.67 -4.02 10.83
N GLU A 62 -1.09 -4.51 11.92
CA GLU A 62 -0.66 -3.68 13.05
C GLU A 62 0.45 -2.71 12.62
N ASN A 63 1.41 -3.15 11.81
CA ASN A 63 2.44 -2.30 11.23
C ASN A 63 1.83 -1.17 10.37
N ILE A 64 0.79 -1.46 9.56
CA ILE A 64 0.04 -0.44 8.81
C ILE A 64 -0.59 0.59 9.77
N VAL A 65 -1.30 0.13 10.81
CA VAL A 65 -1.93 1.00 11.81
C VAL A 65 -0.89 1.89 12.51
N ASN A 66 0.22 1.30 12.95
CA ASN A 66 1.29 2.02 13.65
C ASN A 66 1.95 3.07 12.75
N ASN A 67 2.16 2.78 11.46
CA ASN A 67 2.68 3.77 10.52
C ASN A 67 1.68 4.90 10.26
N CYS A 68 0.37 4.61 10.24
CA CYS A 68 -0.65 5.65 10.11
C CYS A 68 -0.69 6.57 11.33
N LYS A 69 -0.68 6.01 12.55
CA LYS A 69 -0.68 6.79 13.81
C LYS A 69 0.54 7.69 13.96
N ASN A 70 1.71 7.21 13.54
CA ASN A 70 2.97 7.94 13.66
C ASN A 70 3.27 8.82 12.43
N CYS A 71 2.35 8.88 11.46
CA CYS A 71 2.49 9.70 10.27
C CYS A 71 2.29 11.18 10.61
N ARG A 72 3.19 12.04 10.11
CA ARG A 72 3.05 13.51 10.28
C ARG A 72 2.00 14.11 9.34
N GLU A 73 1.74 13.44 8.22
CA GLU A 73 0.74 13.86 7.25
C GLU A 73 -0.67 13.44 7.72
N ASP A 74 -1.62 14.37 7.61
CA ASP A 74 -3.03 14.24 7.98
C ASP A 74 -3.88 13.52 6.91
N LYS A 75 -3.31 13.34 5.72
CA LYS A 75 -3.94 12.65 4.58
C LYS A 75 -3.10 11.44 4.21
N ILE A 76 -3.70 10.26 4.34
CA ILE A 76 -3.04 8.98 4.10
C ILE A 76 -3.85 8.20 3.07
N ILE A 77 -3.15 7.65 2.07
CA ILE A 77 -3.65 6.68 1.11
C ILE A 77 -2.86 5.39 1.33
N ILE A 78 -3.52 4.24 1.23
CA ILE A 78 -2.88 2.93 1.33
C ILE A 78 -3.20 2.17 0.05
N THR A 79 -2.19 1.75 -0.72
CA THR A 79 -2.41 0.75 -1.77
C THR A 79 -2.42 -0.63 -1.13
N HIS A 80 -3.42 -1.44 -1.47
CA HIS A 80 -3.68 -2.72 -0.80
C HIS A 80 -4.29 -3.72 -1.79
N GLY A 81 -4.05 -5.03 -1.57
CA GLY A 81 -4.76 -6.09 -2.28
C GLY A 81 -6.22 -6.18 -1.86
N THR A 82 -7.12 -6.54 -2.78
CA THR A 82 -8.56 -6.39 -2.56
C THR A 82 -9.14 -7.43 -1.59
N ASP A 83 -8.58 -8.63 -1.52
CA ASP A 83 -9.21 -9.78 -0.85
C ASP A 83 -9.41 -9.57 0.67
N THR A 84 -8.41 -8.99 1.34
CA THR A 84 -8.46 -8.75 2.80
C THR A 84 -8.45 -7.27 3.17
N MET A 85 -8.61 -6.36 2.20
CA MET A 85 -8.61 -4.90 2.42
C MET A 85 -9.60 -4.46 3.51
N VAL A 86 -10.76 -5.12 3.58
CA VAL A 86 -11.80 -4.81 4.58
C VAL A 86 -11.32 -5.09 6.01
N GLU A 87 -10.51 -6.12 6.22
CA GLU A 87 -9.97 -6.46 7.55
C GLU A 87 -8.98 -5.38 8.01
N THR A 88 -8.08 -4.95 7.11
CA THR A 88 -7.15 -3.85 7.38
C THR A 88 -7.91 -2.55 7.68
N ALA A 89 -8.95 -2.25 6.90
CA ALA A 89 -9.80 -1.07 7.13
C ALA A 89 -10.52 -1.11 8.49
N ARG A 90 -11.01 -2.29 8.93
CA ARG A 90 -11.59 -2.45 10.27
C ARG A 90 -10.56 -2.17 11.35
N ASN A 91 -9.34 -2.72 11.24
CA ASN A 91 -8.28 -2.49 12.22
C ASN A 91 -7.94 -1.01 12.37
N LEU A 92 -7.95 -0.26 11.27
CA LEU A 92 -7.77 1.20 11.26
C LEU A 92 -8.94 1.94 11.89
N GLY A 93 -10.19 1.54 11.59
CA GLY A 93 -11.40 2.16 12.13
C GLY A 93 -11.59 1.97 13.63
N LEU A 94 -11.05 0.89 14.21
CA LEU A 94 -11.06 0.64 15.66
C LEU A 94 -10.10 1.53 16.46
N GLN A 95 -9.29 2.36 15.81
CA GLN A 95 -8.32 3.25 16.47
C GLN A 95 -8.89 4.65 16.78
N GLY A 96 -10.19 4.87 16.52
CA GLY A 96 -10.91 6.11 16.78
C GLY A 96 -11.63 6.13 18.13
#